data_AF-A0A954MX55-F1
#
_entry.id   AF-A0A954MX55-F1
#
_cell.length_a   1.000
_cell.length_b   1.000
_cell.length_c   1.000
_cell.angle_alpha   90.00
_cell.angle_beta   90.00
_cell.angle_gamma   90.00
#
_symmetry.space_group_name_H-M   'P 1'
#
loop_
_entity.id
_entity.type
_entity.pdbx_description
1 polymer ?
#
loop_
_entity_poly.entity_id
_entity_poly.type
_entity_poly.pdbx_seq_one_letter_code
_entity_poly.pdbx_strand_id
1 'polypeptide(L)'
;MIHSVRKVLTNLSESGKQCLIPSLLLAFGLSVGMPCPAVNAQEGLKGILPAELPERVDTALRSLTNNWQAWSDETANLLIKLYSEDPGDVAAQQEVLDQLDRRMNTIEKSLKAPEYAPIYDELIAVQGVLSRRVALFRAMLATTGSDEAALRGHLTNLVASLEGYEATGSRASANGVRQAFNGIRSSASDGGEAITLALRGSHLNYNARIAATEAFVHRMLAEDRVESGEVRDFILCADVFGNQVTCTSSGIDFQPQMDGIRFYVTLSGVVNSSTDGYSAKAVVHTEGNHTFWATKEVTFDGTRFFTQPAGINVNADNTPTKARTKFSGIPFLGGVADDTALQTAKSLEPESEAIAAERVSSRVLPKFNDEVDRKFNDASNNFQNRVIGPLTELNQYPDTIHNQTTETHLISASRLMAGGELGAGTPHPSLISAKGLTVLVHESMINNSIDRMGLEGKTMTAAELRTFLKDRFSKVFENDKKDEPTPVTADDSDLKQMVFAGEDPMRVRIENGKITLILRTGFKREGQDDVAAHAIQIPLKPVISGDEVRFEREDIAVGAIDDSNVTIRRGIQSKVEKEFKVPDPIQRKKLIEKENNKSVETTLTSIRAIDGWLALTFE
;
A
#
# COMPACT_ATOMS: atom_id res chain seq x y z
N MET A 1 3.64 18.54 -36.83
CA MET A 1 4.45 19.18 -35.76
C MET A 1 5.77 18.41 -35.64
N ILE A 2 6.54 18.47 -36.72
CA ILE A 2 7.83 17.79 -36.92
C ILE A 2 8.78 18.93 -37.28
N HIS A 3 9.42 19.53 -36.29
CA HIS A 3 10.56 20.46 -36.38
C HIS A 3 10.92 20.92 -34.96
N SER A 4 11.92 20.29 -34.33
CA SER A 4 12.86 20.89 -33.33
C SER A 4 13.47 19.86 -32.35
N VAL A 5 14.12 18.80 -32.86
CA VAL A 5 15.02 17.95 -32.06
C VAL A 5 16.39 17.80 -32.75
N ARG A 6 16.88 18.87 -33.41
CA ARG A 6 18.14 18.82 -34.19
C ARG A 6 19.13 19.95 -33.90
N LYS A 7 19.23 20.37 -32.64
CA LYS A 7 20.30 21.21 -32.12
C LYS A 7 20.51 20.87 -30.66
N VAL A 8 21.57 20.10 -30.37
CA VAL A 8 22.35 20.01 -29.13
C VAL A 8 23.28 18.78 -29.14
N LEU A 9 23.06 17.78 -30.02
CA LEU A 9 23.97 16.65 -30.22
C LEU A 9 25.07 16.89 -31.28
N THR A 10 25.88 17.93 -31.07
CA THR A 10 27.16 18.11 -31.78
C THR A 10 28.06 18.96 -30.91
N ASN A 11 28.86 18.30 -30.07
CA ASN A 11 30.22 18.68 -29.69
C ASN A 11 30.70 17.71 -28.62
N LEU A 12 31.69 16.90 -28.98
CA LEU A 12 32.72 16.22 -28.14
C LEU A 12 32.97 14.79 -28.62
N SER A 13 33.63 14.70 -29.78
CA SER A 13 34.45 13.57 -30.17
C SER A 13 35.39 14.09 -31.24
N GLU A 14 36.63 14.46 -30.88
CA GLU A 14 37.85 14.10 -31.61
C GLU A 14 39.09 14.84 -31.10
N SER A 15 40.22 14.15 -31.21
CA SER A 15 41.61 14.48 -30.83
C SER A 15 41.95 14.24 -29.36
N GLY A 16 42.96 13.45 -28.99
CA GLY A 16 43.95 12.69 -29.77
C GLY A 16 45.01 12.20 -28.78
N LYS A 17 45.30 10.89 -28.80
CA LYS A 17 46.38 10.26 -28.03
C LYS A 17 47.74 10.65 -28.63
N GLN A 18 48.76 10.93 -27.80
CA GLN A 18 50.08 10.24 -27.76
C GLN A 18 51.25 11.10 -27.19
N CYS A 19 52.09 10.40 -26.39
CA CYS A 19 53.55 10.49 -26.27
C CYS A 19 54.26 11.42 -25.24
N LEU A 20 54.87 10.73 -24.26
CA LEU A 20 56.29 10.71 -23.86
C LEU A 20 56.92 11.85 -23.02
N ILE A 21 57.55 11.37 -21.93
CA ILE A 21 58.38 11.93 -20.84
C ILE A 21 59.83 12.25 -21.34
N PRO A 22 60.82 12.84 -20.60
CA PRO A 22 60.92 13.79 -19.46
C PRO A 22 61.84 15.03 -19.74
N SER A 23 61.93 16.02 -18.83
CA SER A 23 63.23 16.46 -18.20
C SER A 23 63.11 17.71 -17.32
N LEU A 24 63.46 17.52 -16.04
CA LEU A 24 64.35 18.32 -15.19
C LEU A 24 64.46 19.85 -15.40
N LEU A 25 64.08 20.65 -14.39
CA LEU A 25 64.94 21.72 -13.87
C LEU A 25 64.55 22.13 -12.44
N LEU A 26 65.55 22.13 -11.57
CA LEU A 26 65.55 22.63 -10.20
C LEU A 26 65.22 24.12 -10.14
N ALA A 27 64.40 24.52 -9.17
CA ALA A 27 64.55 25.80 -8.50
C ALA A 27 64.07 25.71 -7.04
N PHE A 28 65.00 25.97 -6.13
CA PHE A 28 64.84 26.05 -4.68
C PHE A 28 63.85 27.14 -4.29
N GLY A 29 62.98 26.84 -3.34
CA GLY A 29 62.10 27.81 -2.68
C GLY A 29 61.52 27.21 -1.41
N LEU A 30 62.27 27.31 -0.31
CA LEU A 30 61.79 27.04 1.05
C LEU A 30 60.61 27.97 1.36
N SER A 31 59.38 27.44 1.32
CA SER A 31 58.26 28.00 2.07
C SER A 31 57.81 26.98 3.11
N VAL A 32 57.86 27.42 4.37
CA VAL A 32 57.40 26.73 5.56
C VAL A 32 56.04 26.06 5.29
N GLY A 33 56.04 24.73 5.26
CA GLY A 33 54.81 23.96 5.24
C GLY A 33 54.09 24.17 6.56
N MET A 34 53.01 24.96 6.55
CA MET A 34 51.91 24.68 7.46
C MET A 34 51.40 23.29 7.09
N PRO A 35 51.29 22.33 8.03
CA PRO A 35 50.56 21.12 7.74
C PRO A 35 49.12 21.56 7.44
N CYS A 36 48.73 21.42 6.18
CA CYS A 36 47.32 21.25 5.87
C CYS A 36 46.87 20.09 6.76
N PRO A 37 45.89 20.26 7.68
CA PRO A 37 45.40 19.13 8.41
C PRO A 37 44.83 18.18 7.35
N ALA A 38 45.47 17.05 7.16
CA ALA A 38 44.82 15.90 6.57
C ALA A 38 43.70 15.55 7.56
N VAL A 39 42.51 16.10 7.31
CA VAL A 39 41.32 15.77 8.08
C VAL A 39 41.04 14.29 7.80
N ASN A 40 40.87 13.56 8.89
CA ASN A 40 41.22 12.17 8.94
C ASN A 40 39.99 11.31 8.62
N ALA A 41 39.90 10.87 7.36
CA ALA A 41 38.94 9.87 6.91
C ALA A 41 38.96 8.54 7.70
N GLN A 42 39.87 8.38 8.69
CA GLN A 42 39.95 7.24 9.61
C GLN A 42 38.97 7.27 10.79
N GLU A 43 38.32 8.40 11.11
CA GLU A 43 37.49 8.50 12.32
C GLU A 43 36.10 7.84 12.16
N GLY A 44 35.61 7.66 10.93
CA GLY A 44 34.32 7.02 10.66
C GLY A 44 33.19 7.64 11.49
N LEU A 45 32.44 6.79 12.20
CA LEU A 45 31.29 7.15 13.04
C LEU A 45 31.65 7.76 14.42
N LYS A 46 32.94 7.82 14.78
CA LYS A 46 33.40 8.29 16.08
C LYS A 46 32.95 9.75 16.34
N GLY A 47 32.22 9.99 17.44
CA GLY A 47 31.70 11.33 17.75
C GLY A 47 30.53 11.80 16.89
N ILE A 48 29.97 10.92 16.03
CA ILE A 48 28.75 11.19 15.27
C ILE A 48 27.52 10.58 15.97
N LEU A 49 27.67 9.36 16.49
CA LEU A 49 26.61 8.65 17.21
C LEU A 49 26.43 9.20 18.63
N PRO A 50 25.22 9.15 19.20
CA PRO A 50 25.01 9.50 20.60
C PRO A 50 25.74 8.52 21.52
N ALA A 51 26.06 8.95 22.74
CA ALA A 51 26.85 8.16 23.69
C ALA A 51 26.11 6.93 24.25
N GLU A 52 24.79 6.88 24.10
CA GLU A 52 23.95 5.80 24.61
C GLU A 52 23.14 5.15 23.49
N LEU A 53 22.87 3.86 23.65
CA LEU A 53 22.00 3.13 22.75
C LEU A 53 20.56 3.68 22.89
N PRO A 54 19.88 4.03 21.80
CA PRO A 54 18.52 4.56 21.86
C PRO A 54 17.55 3.57 22.51
N GLU A 55 16.67 4.07 23.38
CA GLU A 55 15.71 3.27 24.17
C GLU A 55 14.85 2.33 23.30
N ARG A 56 14.44 2.80 22.11
CA ARG A 56 13.64 2.00 21.17
C ARG A 56 14.39 0.75 20.69
N VAL A 57 15.71 0.85 20.50
CA VAL A 57 16.57 -0.27 20.08
C VAL A 57 16.71 -1.27 21.22
N ASP A 58 17.03 -0.78 22.40
CA ASP A 58 17.15 -1.61 23.60
C ASP A 58 15.83 -2.34 23.90
N THR A 59 14.70 -1.65 23.83
CA THR A 59 13.36 -2.21 24.04
C THR A 59 13.03 -3.30 23.02
N ALA A 60 13.29 -3.05 21.72
CA ALA A 60 13.04 -4.05 20.68
C ALA A 60 13.91 -5.29 20.88
N LEU A 61 15.20 -5.13 21.21
CA LEU A 61 16.07 -6.27 21.48
C LEU A 61 15.59 -7.07 22.70
N ARG A 62 15.20 -6.39 23.78
CA ARG A 62 14.70 -7.04 25.01
C ARG A 62 13.36 -7.76 24.82
N SER A 63 12.59 -7.46 23.77
CA SER A 63 11.36 -8.21 23.49
C SER A 63 11.64 -9.65 23.05
N LEU A 64 12.83 -9.94 22.52
CA LEU A 64 13.28 -11.28 22.16
C LEU A 64 13.82 -12.03 23.39
N THR A 65 12.92 -12.76 24.04
CA THR A 65 13.20 -13.49 25.29
C THR A 65 13.51 -14.98 25.05
N ASN A 66 13.74 -15.73 26.14
CA ASN A 66 13.94 -17.18 26.14
C ASN A 66 15.10 -17.61 25.22
N ASN A 67 14.83 -18.45 24.22
CA ASN A 67 15.82 -19.00 23.29
C ASN A 67 16.53 -17.91 22.45
N TRP A 68 15.99 -16.70 22.40
CA TRP A 68 16.58 -15.56 21.69
C TRP A 68 17.36 -14.61 22.60
N GLN A 69 17.37 -14.81 23.92
CA GLN A 69 18.02 -13.88 24.85
C GLN A 69 19.52 -13.73 24.55
N ALA A 70 20.24 -14.86 24.41
CA ALA A 70 21.66 -14.82 24.06
C ALA A 70 21.89 -14.15 22.70
N TRP A 71 20.97 -14.37 21.74
CA TRP A 71 21.06 -13.70 20.46
C TRP A 71 20.86 -12.18 20.60
N SER A 72 19.93 -11.77 21.46
CA SER A 72 19.63 -10.37 21.73
C SER A 72 20.79 -9.66 22.41
N ASP A 73 21.33 -10.24 23.49
CA ASP A 73 22.43 -9.67 24.28
C ASP A 73 23.70 -9.46 23.45
N GLU A 74 24.08 -10.47 22.66
CA GLU A 74 25.21 -10.37 21.74
C GLU A 74 25.00 -9.29 20.66
N THR A 75 23.77 -9.14 20.15
CA THR A 75 23.45 -8.10 19.15
C THR A 75 23.48 -6.71 19.78
N ALA A 76 22.97 -6.57 21.01
CA ALA A 76 23.07 -5.35 21.79
C ALA A 76 24.53 -4.95 22.02
N ASN A 77 25.40 -5.90 22.37
CA ASN A 77 26.83 -5.65 22.57
C ASN A 77 27.53 -5.13 21.30
N LEU A 78 27.15 -5.63 20.11
CA LEU A 78 27.67 -5.11 18.84
C LEU A 78 27.25 -3.66 18.61
N LEU A 79 26.00 -3.31 18.90
CA LEU A 79 25.51 -1.93 18.80
C LEU A 79 26.19 -1.03 19.83
N ILE A 80 26.29 -1.47 21.09
CA ILE A 80 27.00 -0.74 22.15
C ILE A 80 28.44 -0.44 21.73
N LYS A 81 29.12 -1.39 21.08
CA LYS A 81 30.45 -1.16 20.53
C LYS A 81 30.48 -0.04 19.49
N LEU A 82 29.51 0.03 18.58
CA LEU A 82 29.39 1.12 17.60
C LEU A 82 29.08 2.48 18.25
N TYR A 83 28.21 2.51 19.26
CA TYR A 83 27.80 3.73 19.97
C TYR A 83 28.81 4.18 21.04
N SER A 84 29.85 3.37 21.32
CA SER A 84 30.87 3.72 22.30
C SER A 84 31.68 4.95 21.89
N GLU A 85 32.32 5.59 22.87
CA GLU A 85 33.21 6.74 22.63
C GLU A 85 34.39 6.42 21.69
N ASP A 86 34.78 5.14 21.63
CA ASP A 86 35.87 4.67 20.77
C ASP A 86 35.45 3.39 20.00
N PRO A 87 34.68 3.52 18.90
CA PRO A 87 34.18 2.38 18.14
C PRO A 87 35.25 1.68 17.28
N GLY A 88 36.51 2.08 17.41
CA GLY A 88 37.63 1.66 16.56
C GLY A 88 37.72 2.47 15.27
N ASP A 89 38.61 2.04 14.37
CA ASP A 89 38.77 2.64 13.05
C ASP A 89 37.63 2.22 12.09
N VAL A 90 37.60 2.81 10.89
CA VAL A 90 36.57 2.52 9.87
C VAL A 90 36.48 1.02 9.55
N ALA A 91 37.61 0.30 9.50
CA ALA A 91 37.63 -1.13 9.20
C ALA A 91 36.98 -1.95 10.33
N ALA A 92 37.28 -1.62 11.59
CA ALA A 92 36.64 -2.24 12.75
C ALA A 92 35.14 -1.93 12.79
N GLN A 93 34.72 -0.70 12.46
CA GLN A 93 33.32 -0.31 12.39
C GLN A 93 32.57 -1.09 11.29
N GLN A 94 33.17 -1.22 10.09
CA GLN A 94 32.63 -2.02 8.99
C GLN A 94 32.46 -3.49 9.37
N GLU A 95 33.45 -4.09 10.05
CA GLU A 95 33.36 -5.47 10.53
C GLU A 95 32.21 -5.66 11.53
N VAL A 96 31.95 -4.68 12.41
CA VAL A 96 30.79 -4.75 13.32
C VAL A 96 29.47 -4.68 12.54
N LEU A 97 29.38 -3.82 11.52
CA LEU A 97 28.20 -3.76 10.65
C LEU A 97 28.00 -5.08 9.86
N ASP A 98 29.08 -5.71 9.40
CA ASP A 98 29.04 -7.03 8.74
C ASP A 98 28.58 -8.12 9.72
N GLN A 99 28.96 -8.03 11.00
CA GLN A 99 28.43 -8.91 12.04
C GLN A 99 26.93 -8.70 12.24
N LEU A 100 26.46 -7.46 12.33
CA LEU A 100 25.04 -7.15 12.46
C LEU A 100 24.22 -7.69 11.28
N ASP A 101 24.74 -7.62 10.05
CA ASP A 101 24.09 -8.23 8.88
C ASP A 101 23.99 -9.75 9.01
N ARG A 102 25.05 -10.42 9.49
CA ARG A 102 25.00 -11.86 9.79
C ARG A 102 23.94 -12.19 10.84
N ARG A 103 23.71 -11.31 11.83
CA ARG A 103 22.65 -11.47 12.83
C ARG A 103 21.26 -11.28 12.21
N MET A 104 21.06 -10.26 11.37
CA MET A 104 19.78 -10.04 10.67
C MET A 104 19.43 -11.22 9.74
N ASN A 105 20.41 -11.84 9.09
CA ASN A 105 20.21 -13.06 8.30
C ASN A 105 19.66 -14.24 9.14
N THR A 106 19.96 -14.31 10.44
CA THR A 106 19.36 -15.31 11.33
C THR A 106 17.87 -15.03 11.52
N ILE A 107 17.48 -13.78 11.74
CA ILE A 107 16.07 -13.38 11.82
C ILE A 107 15.33 -13.73 10.52
N GLU A 108 15.90 -13.40 9.37
CA GLU A 108 15.27 -13.69 8.06
C GLU A 108 15.02 -15.18 7.82
N LYS A 109 15.94 -16.03 8.30
CA LYS A 109 15.75 -17.49 8.25
C LYS A 109 14.63 -17.92 9.19
N SER A 110 14.60 -17.38 10.41
CA SER A 110 13.57 -17.70 11.40
C SER A 110 12.18 -17.25 10.98
N LEU A 111 12.03 -16.11 10.29
CA LEU A 111 10.75 -15.64 9.75
C LEU A 111 10.17 -16.54 8.64
N LYS A 112 10.97 -17.48 8.11
CA LYS A 112 10.52 -18.51 7.15
C LYS A 112 10.16 -19.83 7.84
N ALA A 113 10.47 -19.98 9.12
CA ALA A 113 10.34 -21.23 9.87
C ALA A 113 9.08 -21.20 10.76
N PRO A 114 8.06 -22.07 10.52
CA PRO A 114 6.78 -22.03 11.22
C PRO A 114 6.87 -22.11 12.75
N GLU A 115 7.92 -22.72 13.29
CA GLU A 115 8.16 -22.83 14.73
C GLU A 115 8.35 -21.48 15.43
N TYR A 116 8.74 -20.43 14.70
CA TYR A 116 8.90 -19.08 15.24
C TYR A 116 7.66 -18.20 15.05
N ALA A 117 6.57 -18.74 14.47
CA ALA A 117 5.32 -17.99 14.26
C ALA A 117 4.81 -17.23 15.50
N PRO A 118 4.91 -17.76 16.74
CA PRO A 118 4.49 -17.03 17.94
C PRO A 118 5.28 -15.75 18.25
N ILE A 119 6.47 -15.59 17.67
CA ILE A 119 7.36 -14.43 17.91
C ILE A 119 7.71 -13.66 16.63
N TYR A 120 6.95 -13.87 15.55
CA TYR A 120 7.22 -13.21 14.26
C TYR A 120 7.15 -11.70 14.36
N ASP A 121 6.23 -11.17 15.16
CA ASP A 121 6.04 -9.73 15.28
C ASP A 121 7.25 -9.06 15.97
N GLU A 122 7.79 -9.69 17.01
CA GLU A 122 9.01 -9.27 17.69
C GLU A 122 10.23 -9.37 16.77
N LEU A 123 10.35 -10.45 16.00
CA LEU A 123 11.43 -10.63 15.02
C LEU A 123 11.40 -9.56 13.93
N ILE A 124 10.21 -9.24 13.40
CA ILE A 124 10.01 -8.17 12.41
C ILE A 124 10.37 -6.81 13.01
N ALA A 125 9.94 -6.53 14.25
CA ALA A 125 10.26 -5.28 14.94
C ALA A 125 11.77 -5.08 15.10
N VAL A 126 12.49 -6.11 15.55
CA VAL A 126 13.95 -6.06 15.70
C VAL A 126 14.64 -5.90 14.34
N GLN A 127 14.23 -6.65 13.32
CA GLN A 127 14.81 -6.53 11.99
C GLN A 127 14.63 -5.11 11.41
N GLY A 128 13.45 -4.52 11.58
CA GLY A 128 13.16 -3.15 11.14
C GLY A 128 14.08 -2.13 11.78
N VAL A 129 14.19 -2.17 13.11
CA VAL A 129 15.02 -1.25 13.90
C VAL A 129 16.52 -1.37 13.55
N LEU A 130 17.02 -2.61 13.38
CA LEU A 130 18.42 -2.87 13.03
C LEU A 130 18.74 -2.46 11.59
N SER A 131 17.90 -2.87 10.63
CA SER A 131 18.17 -2.65 9.20
C SER A 131 18.25 -1.16 8.86
N ARG A 132 17.37 -0.32 9.43
CA ARG A 132 17.43 1.14 9.25
C ARG A 132 18.76 1.74 9.70
N ARG A 133 19.24 1.33 10.89
CA ARG A 133 20.49 1.85 11.47
C ARG A 133 21.71 1.35 10.73
N VAL A 134 21.79 0.06 10.44
CA VAL A 134 22.91 -0.53 9.70
C VAL A 134 23.03 0.12 8.31
N ALA A 135 21.90 0.29 7.59
CA ALA A 135 21.91 0.95 6.29
C ALA A 135 22.38 2.41 6.39
N LEU A 136 21.92 3.16 7.39
CA LEU A 136 22.35 4.54 7.61
C LEU A 136 23.85 4.60 7.94
N PHE A 137 24.33 3.80 8.88
CA PHE A 137 25.74 3.80 9.30
C PHE A 137 26.69 3.39 8.19
N ARG A 138 26.30 2.42 7.35
CA ARG A 138 27.06 2.09 6.13
C ARG A 138 27.11 3.27 5.17
N ALA A 139 25.97 3.92 4.92
CA ALA A 139 25.94 5.09 4.05
C ALA A 139 26.82 6.22 4.59
N MET A 140 26.82 6.45 5.91
CA MET A 140 27.67 7.45 6.56
C MET A 140 29.16 7.14 6.40
N LEU A 141 29.58 5.88 6.59
CA LEU A 141 30.96 5.45 6.38
C LEU A 141 31.42 5.58 4.92
N ALA A 142 30.50 5.46 3.97
CA ALA A 142 30.78 5.66 2.55
C ALA A 142 30.79 7.14 2.13
N THR A 143 30.18 8.02 2.93
CA THR A 143 30.02 9.44 2.58
C THR A 143 31.29 10.21 2.93
N THR A 144 31.85 10.90 1.95
CA THR A 144 33.01 11.81 2.11
C THR A 144 32.63 13.20 1.62
N GLY A 145 33.37 14.23 2.02
CA GLY A 145 33.07 15.62 1.66
C GLY A 145 34.31 16.48 1.56
N SER A 146 34.22 17.58 0.79
CA SER A 146 35.32 18.54 0.65
C SER A 146 35.54 19.39 1.90
N ASP A 147 34.46 19.62 2.66
CA ASP A 147 34.51 20.18 4.02
C ASP A 147 34.06 19.09 5.00
N GLU A 148 35.03 18.31 5.46
CA GLU A 148 34.77 17.16 6.34
C GLU A 148 34.21 17.58 7.70
N ALA A 149 34.60 18.74 8.23
CA ALA A 149 34.07 19.22 9.51
C ALA A 149 32.58 19.59 9.40
N ALA A 150 32.18 20.31 8.34
CA ALA A 150 30.79 20.63 8.10
C ALA A 150 29.94 19.39 7.83
N LEU A 151 30.44 18.46 7.00
CA LEU A 151 29.77 17.20 6.72
C LEU A 151 29.54 16.38 8.01
N ARG A 152 30.58 16.23 8.85
CA ARG A 152 30.45 15.53 10.13
C ARG A 152 29.41 16.19 11.02
N GLY A 153 29.39 17.53 11.11
CA GLY A 153 28.36 18.25 11.86
C GLY A 153 26.94 17.97 11.35
N HIS A 154 26.73 17.92 10.03
CA HIS A 154 25.43 17.57 9.46
C HIS A 154 25.06 16.10 9.70
N LEU A 155 26.02 15.18 9.65
CA LEU A 155 25.80 13.76 9.98
C LEU A 155 25.40 13.57 11.45
N THR A 156 26.05 14.27 12.39
CA THR A 156 25.69 14.24 13.81
C THR A 156 24.27 14.75 14.02
N ASN A 157 23.92 15.88 13.39
CA ASN A 157 22.57 16.43 13.46
C ASN A 157 21.52 15.49 12.84
N LEU A 158 21.88 14.79 11.76
CA LEU A 158 21.00 13.82 11.12
C LEU A 158 20.68 12.66 12.08
N VAL A 159 21.70 12.04 12.69
CA VAL A 159 21.50 10.94 13.63
C VAL A 159 20.70 11.42 14.85
N ALA A 160 21.11 12.52 15.49
CA ALA A 160 20.39 13.05 16.65
C ALA A 160 18.91 13.35 16.34
N SER A 161 18.62 13.94 15.18
CA SER A 161 17.24 14.25 14.76
C SER A 161 16.45 12.99 14.40
N LEU A 162 17.09 11.98 13.80
CA LEU A 162 16.44 10.70 13.51
C LEU A 162 16.10 9.94 14.80
N GLU A 163 17.01 9.89 15.76
CA GLU A 163 16.75 9.26 17.06
C GLU A 163 15.65 10.01 17.83
N GLY A 164 15.67 11.34 17.81
CA GLY A 164 14.60 12.17 18.36
C GLY A 164 13.24 11.92 17.67
N TYR A 165 13.23 11.76 16.34
CA TYR A 165 12.02 11.44 15.58
C TYR A 165 11.54 10.02 15.88
N GLU A 166 12.43 9.03 15.89
CA GLU A 166 12.09 7.64 16.19
C GLU A 166 11.62 7.44 17.62
N ALA A 167 11.97 8.33 18.56
CA ALA A 167 11.47 8.31 19.93
C ALA A 167 10.12 9.04 20.08
N THR A 168 9.95 10.20 19.44
CA THR A 168 8.83 11.12 19.75
C THR A 168 7.81 11.32 18.63
N GLY A 169 8.17 10.99 17.38
CA GLY A 169 7.41 11.35 16.19
C GLY A 169 7.24 12.86 15.99
N SER A 170 8.07 13.69 16.64
CA SER A 170 7.89 15.15 16.66
C SER A 170 8.16 15.83 15.33
N ARG A 171 7.41 16.90 15.04
CA ARG A 171 7.61 17.71 13.84
C ARG A 171 8.95 18.41 13.84
N ALA A 172 9.40 18.86 15.01
CA ALA A 172 10.71 19.49 15.19
C ALA A 172 11.86 18.54 14.77
N SER A 173 11.81 17.29 15.22
CA SER A 173 12.82 16.29 14.84
C SER A 173 12.76 15.95 13.36
N ALA A 174 11.56 15.78 12.78
CA ALA A 174 11.39 15.58 11.33
C ALA A 174 12.02 16.73 10.51
N ASN A 175 11.76 17.98 10.91
CA ASN A 175 12.38 19.16 10.29
C ASN A 175 13.91 19.14 10.44
N GLY A 176 14.42 18.77 11.62
CA GLY A 176 15.86 18.62 11.88
C GLY A 176 16.52 17.60 10.94
N VAL A 177 15.87 16.44 10.73
CA VAL A 177 16.32 15.42 9.76
C VAL A 177 16.40 16.01 8.35
N ARG A 178 15.36 16.73 7.91
CA ARG A 178 15.32 17.33 6.56
C ARG A 178 16.37 18.42 6.38
N GLN A 179 16.58 19.25 7.39
CA GLN A 179 17.62 20.29 7.38
C GLN A 179 19.02 19.68 7.33
N ALA A 180 19.32 18.73 8.21
CA ALA A 180 20.60 18.01 8.23
C ALA A 180 20.87 17.30 6.90
N PHE A 181 19.86 16.63 6.34
CA PHE A 181 19.95 15.97 5.04
C PHE A 181 20.26 16.93 3.89
N ASN A 182 19.63 18.11 3.86
CA ASN A 182 19.95 19.13 2.85
C ASN A 182 21.40 19.66 2.99
N GLY A 183 21.88 19.80 4.24
CA GLY A 183 23.28 20.14 4.52
C GLY A 183 24.25 19.08 4.00
N ILE A 184 23.97 17.79 4.23
CA ILE A 184 24.75 16.66 3.72
C ILE A 184 24.81 16.70 2.19
N ARG A 185 23.67 16.84 1.50
CA ARG A 185 23.63 16.88 0.03
C ARG A 185 24.46 18.00 -0.58
N SER A 186 24.67 19.08 0.17
CA SER A 186 25.45 20.24 -0.27
C SER A 186 26.95 20.10 0.01
N SER A 187 27.34 19.25 0.97
CA SER A 187 28.72 19.11 1.46
C SER A 187 29.39 17.79 1.08
N ALA A 188 28.60 16.74 0.83
CA ALA A 188 29.08 15.44 0.44
C ALA A 188 29.51 15.40 -1.04
N SER A 189 30.62 14.72 -1.31
CA SER A 189 31.22 14.59 -2.65
C SER A 189 30.35 13.80 -3.63
N ASP A 190 29.51 12.89 -3.14
CA ASP A 190 28.51 12.14 -3.91
C ASP A 190 27.16 12.88 -4.04
N GLY A 191 27.09 14.14 -3.59
CA GLY A 191 25.82 14.88 -3.51
C GLY A 191 24.82 14.32 -2.50
N GLY A 192 25.28 13.46 -1.56
CA GLY A 192 24.48 12.78 -0.56
C GLY A 192 23.71 11.57 -1.09
N GLU A 193 24.16 10.95 -2.19
CA GLU A 193 23.49 9.79 -2.81
C GLU A 193 23.39 8.60 -1.85
N ALA A 194 24.49 8.23 -1.17
CA ALA A 194 24.49 7.12 -0.22
C ALA A 194 23.46 7.31 0.91
N ILE A 195 23.44 8.50 1.52
CA ILE A 195 22.47 8.87 2.57
C ILE A 195 21.05 8.94 2.00
N THR A 196 20.87 9.40 0.76
CA THR A 196 19.58 9.42 0.09
C THR A 196 19.00 8.02 -0.04
N LEU A 197 19.81 7.04 -0.44
CA LEU A 197 19.38 5.65 -0.56
C LEU A 197 18.99 5.05 0.80
N ALA A 198 19.80 5.27 1.84
CA ALA A 198 19.49 4.83 3.20
C ALA A 198 18.17 5.44 3.71
N LEU A 199 18.00 6.75 3.59
CA LEU A 199 16.78 7.44 4.03
C LEU A 199 15.55 7.05 3.19
N ARG A 200 15.69 6.79 1.90
CA ARG A 200 14.59 6.24 1.07
C ARG A 200 14.17 4.85 1.51
N GLY A 201 15.09 4.04 2.03
CA GLY A 201 14.78 2.74 2.61
C GLY A 201 14.00 2.82 3.93
N SER A 202 14.20 3.89 4.71
CA SER A 202 13.83 3.94 6.13
C SER A 202 12.82 5.02 6.53
N HIS A 203 12.90 6.23 5.97
CA HIS A 203 12.24 7.44 6.49
C HIS A 203 11.68 8.37 5.40
N LEU A 204 11.93 8.11 4.12
CA LEU A 204 11.48 8.93 2.98
C LEU A 204 10.69 8.11 1.94
N ASN A 205 10.23 6.91 2.31
CA ASN A 205 9.44 6.02 1.47
C ASN A 205 7.92 6.29 1.57
N TYR A 206 7.14 5.55 0.78
CA TYR A 206 5.68 5.48 0.84
C TYR A 206 5.21 5.09 2.24
N ASN A 207 4.25 5.83 2.76
CA ASN A 207 3.72 5.69 4.12
C ASN A 207 2.27 5.17 4.17
N ALA A 208 1.68 4.83 3.02
CA ALA A 208 0.50 4.00 2.92
C ALA A 208 0.63 3.03 1.74
N ARG A 209 0.12 1.80 1.87
CA ARG A 209 0.11 0.79 0.81
C ARG A 209 -1.17 -0.02 0.83
N ILE A 210 -1.62 -0.41 -0.35
CA ILE A 210 -2.73 -1.33 -0.56
C ILE A 210 -2.20 -2.44 -1.47
N ALA A 211 -2.40 -3.68 -1.08
CA ALA A 211 -2.05 -4.84 -1.88
C ALA A 211 -3.27 -5.76 -1.97
N ALA A 212 -3.77 -6.03 -3.17
CA ALA A 212 -4.92 -6.89 -3.39
C ALA A 212 -4.54 -8.04 -4.32
N THR A 213 -4.89 -9.26 -3.92
CA THR A 213 -4.69 -10.45 -4.75
C THR A 213 -5.71 -10.48 -5.89
N GLU A 214 -5.34 -11.08 -7.02
CA GLU A 214 -6.26 -11.27 -8.14
C GLU A 214 -7.51 -12.02 -7.70
N ALA A 215 -7.37 -13.09 -6.93
CA ALA A 215 -8.50 -13.86 -6.41
C ALA A 215 -9.48 -12.99 -5.60
N PHE A 216 -8.97 -12.03 -4.80
CA PHE A 216 -9.81 -11.10 -4.07
C PHE A 216 -10.56 -10.15 -5.01
N VAL A 217 -9.85 -9.52 -5.95
CA VAL A 217 -10.46 -8.56 -6.88
C VAL A 217 -11.43 -9.27 -7.84
N HIS A 218 -11.07 -10.45 -8.33
CA HIS A 218 -11.95 -11.34 -9.08
C HIS A 218 -13.23 -11.59 -8.31
N ARG A 219 -13.15 -12.04 -7.05
CA ARG A 219 -14.34 -12.27 -6.23
C ARG A 219 -15.19 -11.01 -6.09
N MET A 220 -14.58 -9.83 -6.00
CA MET A 220 -15.30 -8.54 -5.91
C MET A 220 -15.97 -8.10 -7.20
N LEU A 221 -15.48 -8.52 -8.38
CA LEU A 221 -15.98 -8.06 -9.67
C LEU A 221 -16.74 -9.13 -10.47
N ALA A 222 -16.49 -10.40 -10.19
CA ALA A 222 -17.03 -11.51 -10.95
C ALA A 222 -18.55 -11.59 -10.87
N GLU A 223 -19.15 -11.93 -11.99
CA GLU A 223 -20.58 -12.01 -12.15
C GLU A 223 -20.99 -13.15 -13.08
N ASP A 224 -21.81 -14.06 -12.56
CA ASP A 224 -22.46 -15.09 -13.36
C ASP A 224 -23.88 -14.65 -13.77
N ARG A 225 -24.22 -14.84 -15.04
CA ARG A 225 -25.53 -14.53 -15.62
C ARG A 225 -26.05 -15.70 -16.46
N VAL A 226 -27.37 -15.92 -16.40
CA VAL A 226 -28.08 -16.84 -17.28
C VAL A 226 -29.16 -16.05 -18.00
N GLU A 227 -29.07 -16.04 -19.33
CA GLU A 227 -29.99 -15.31 -20.20
C GLU A 227 -30.68 -16.30 -21.15
N SER A 228 -32.00 -16.20 -21.26
CA SER A 228 -32.78 -16.96 -22.24
C SER A 228 -33.27 -16.02 -23.34
N GLY A 229 -33.33 -16.51 -24.58
CA GLY A 229 -33.82 -15.73 -25.71
C GLY A 229 -34.28 -16.59 -26.88
N GLU A 230 -35.00 -15.96 -27.80
CA GLU A 230 -35.42 -16.61 -29.05
C GLU A 230 -34.31 -16.51 -30.10
N VAL A 231 -34.22 -17.54 -30.94
CA VAL A 231 -33.41 -17.55 -32.15
C VAL A 231 -34.34 -17.26 -33.33
N ARG A 232 -34.03 -16.23 -34.11
CA ARG A 232 -34.65 -15.96 -35.41
C ARG A 232 -33.57 -15.52 -36.38
N ASP A 233 -33.29 -16.34 -37.37
CA ASP A 233 -32.20 -16.12 -38.32
C ASP A 233 -32.56 -16.64 -39.72
N PHE A 234 -31.73 -16.32 -40.71
CA PHE A 234 -31.78 -16.87 -42.05
C PHE A 234 -30.38 -17.40 -42.41
N ILE A 235 -30.23 -18.73 -42.43
CA ILE A 235 -28.95 -19.43 -42.54
C ILE A 235 -29.03 -20.43 -43.70
N LEU A 236 -28.08 -20.39 -44.63
CA LEU A 236 -27.97 -21.34 -45.75
C LEU A 236 -29.29 -21.54 -46.53
N CYS A 237 -30.01 -20.44 -46.81
CA CYS A 237 -31.31 -20.42 -47.47
C CYS A 237 -32.46 -21.11 -46.70
N ALA A 238 -32.34 -21.22 -45.38
CA ALA A 238 -33.40 -21.69 -44.48
C ALA A 238 -33.76 -20.62 -43.44
N ASP A 239 -35.04 -20.46 -43.16
CA ASP A 239 -35.52 -19.66 -42.03
C ASP A 239 -35.33 -20.47 -40.74
N VAL A 240 -34.54 -19.97 -39.79
CA VAL A 240 -34.20 -20.67 -38.56
C VAL A 240 -34.94 -20.04 -37.37
N PHE A 241 -35.69 -20.85 -36.64
CA PHE A 241 -36.40 -20.44 -35.43
C PHE A 241 -36.08 -21.37 -34.27
N GLY A 242 -36.03 -20.83 -33.05
CA GLY A 242 -35.80 -21.67 -31.87
C GLY A 242 -35.61 -20.88 -30.60
N ASN A 243 -35.03 -21.52 -29.60
CA ASN A 243 -34.69 -20.89 -28.33
C ASN A 243 -33.22 -21.13 -28.00
N GLN A 244 -32.65 -20.22 -27.22
CA GLN A 244 -31.30 -20.35 -26.70
C GLN A 244 -31.24 -19.96 -25.22
N VAL A 245 -30.30 -20.59 -24.51
CA VAL A 245 -29.90 -20.24 -23.14
C VAL A 245 -28.41 -19.97 -23.15
N THR A 246 -28.01 -18.82 -22.63
CA THR A 246 -26.62 -18.37 -22.54
C THR A 246 -26.23 -18.25 -21.09
N CYS A 247 -25.26 -19.06 -20.66
CA CYS A 247 -24.64 -18.98 -19.35
C CYS A 247 -23.31 -18.25 -19.50
N THR A 248 -23.08 -17.19 -18.74
CA THR A 248 -21.84 -16.41 -18.78
C THR A 248 -21.24 -16.24 -17.40
N SER A 249 -19.91 -16.16 -17.38
CA SER A 249 -19.12 -15.84 -16.19
C SER A 249 -18.08 -14.79 -16.56
N SER A 250 -18.12 -13.66 -15.85
CA SER A 250 -17.14 -12.57 -16.00
C SER A 250 -16.11 -12.61 -14.88
N GLY A 251 -14.90 -12.14 -15.17
CA GLY A 251 -13.79 -12.12 -14.22
C GLY A 251 -12.74 -11.09 -14.57
N ILE A 252 -11.63 -11.16 -13.86
CA ILE A 252 -10.44 -10.34 -14.06
C ILE A 252 -9.21 -11.24 -14.08
N ASP A 253 -8.20 -10.85 -14.86
CA ASP A 253 -6.91 -11.52 -15.01
C ASP A 253 -5.81 -10.45 -15.02
N PHE A 254 -4.93 -10.44 -14.01
CA PHE A 254 -3.91 -9.41 -13.86
C PHE A 254 -2.76 -9.59 -14.85
N GLN A 255 -2.24 -8.47 -15.33
CA GLN A 255 -1.12 -8.45 -16.26
C GLN A 255 0.04 -7.67 -15.65
N PRO A 256 1.27 -8.20 -15.66
CA PRO A 256 2.42 -7.49 -15.09
C PRO A 256 2.63 -6.10 -15.71
N GLN A 257 2.72 -5.08 -14.85
CA GLN A 257 3.06 -3.70 -15.21
C GLN A 257 3.72 -3.00 -14.02
N MET A 258 4.94 -2.47 -14.21
CA MET A 258 5.71 -1.83 -13.13
C MET A 258 5.24 -0.41 -12.81
N ASP A 259 4.68 0.32 -13.76
CA ASP A 259 4.22 1.70 -13.59
C ASP A 259 2.76 1.85 -14.06
N GLY A 260 1.85 1.30 -13.27
CA GLY A 260 0.42 1.36 -13.47
C GLY A 260 -0.26 0.01 -13.21
N ILE A 261 -1.57 0.02 -13.31
CA ILE A 261 -2.40 -1.17 -13.14
C ILE A 261 -2.84 -1.62 -14.52
N ARG A 262 -2.67 -2.92 -14.82
CA ARG A 262 -3.14 -3.54 -16.06
C ARG A 262 -3.76 -4.89 -15.79
N PHE A 263 -4.88 -5.15 -16.44
CA PHE A 263 -5.57 -6.42 -16.36
C PHE A 263 -6.50 -6.61 -17.57
N TYR A 264 -6.87 -7.86 -17.82
CA TYR A 264 -7.97 -8.20 -18.71
C TYR A 264 -9.25 -8.36 -17.91
N VAL A 265 -10.32 -7.73 -18.37
CA VAL A 265 -11.67 -8.19 -18.03
C VAL A 265 -11.96 -9.37 -18.93
N THR A 266 -12.32 -10.50 -18.35
CA THR A 266 -12.59 -11.74 -19.07
C THR A 266 -14.08 -12.04 -19.05
N LEU A 267 -14.61 -12.56 -20.15
CA LEU A 267 -15.98 -13.05 -20.25
C LEU A 267 -15.96 -14.41 -20.94
N SER A 268 -16.40 -15.44 -20.23
CA SER A 268 -16.60 -16.77 -20.79
C SER A 268 -18.07 -17.10 -20.85
N GLY A 269 -18.50 -17.92 -21.81
CA GLY A 269 -19.87 -18.37 -21.83
C GLY A 269 -20.12 -19.60 -22.68
N VAL A 270 -21.25 -20.23 -22.39
CA VAL A 270 -21.81 -21.37 -23.13
C VAL A 270 -23.21 -21.00 -23.61
N VAL A 271 -23.45 -21.16 -24.92
CA VAL A 271 -24.74 -20.95 -25.57
C VAL A 271 -25.27 -22.30 -25.98
N ASN A 272 -26.36 -22.72 -25.36
CA ASN A 272 -27.13 -23.88 -25.79
C ASN A 272 -28.33 -23.42 -26.61
N SER A 273 -28.55 -23.99 -27.78
CA SER A 273 -29.69 -23.64 -28.63
C SER A 273 -30.37 -24.87 -29.21
N SER A 274 -31.69 -24.82 -29.31
CA SER A 274 -32.49 -25.81 -30.02
C SER A 274 -33.30 -25.09 -31.09
N THR A 275 -33.05 -25.44 -32.35
CA THR A 275 -33.56 -24.69 -33.51
C THR A 275 -34.12 -25.60 -34.60
N ASP A 276 -35.12 -25.09 -35.31
CA ASP A 276 -35.67 -25.68 -36.53
C ASP A 276 -35.37 -24.76 -37.72
N GLY A 277 -34.65 -25.29 -38.72
CA GLY A 277 -34.37 -24.63 -39.99
C GLY A 277 -35.36 -25.07 -41.07
N TYR A 278 -36.13 -24.14 -41.62
CA TYR A 278 -37.15 -24.37 -42.63
C TYR A 278 -36.63 -23.99 -44.01
N SER A 279 -36.49 -24.98 -44.90
CA SER A 279 -36.14 -24.77 -46.30
C SER A 279 -37.23 -25.32 -47.23
N ALA A 280 -37.14 -25.01 -48.53
CA ALA A 280 -38.05 -25.56 -49.53
C ALA A 280 -37.97 -27.11 -49.65
N LYS A 281 -36.90 -27.74 -49.16
CA LYS A 281 -36.62 -29.17 -49.32
C LYS A 281 -36.84 -29.99 -48.05
N ALA A 282 -36.52 -29.42 -46.89
CA ALA A 282 -36.58 -30.09 -45.59
C ALA A 282 -36.70 -29.10 -44.42
N VAL A 283 -37.20 -29.60 -43.30
CA VAL A 283 -37.07 -29.00 -41.97
C VAL A 283 -36.00 -29.76 -41.21
N VAL A 284 -34.96 -29.08 -40.75
CA VAL A 284 -33.85 -29.69 -40.00
C VAL A 284 -33.87 -29.18 -38.57
N HIS A 285 -33.84 -30.12 -37.62
CA HIS A 285 -33.72 -29.82 -36.20
C HIS A 285 -32.24 -29.92 -35.79
N THR A 286 -31.73 -28.84 -35.19
CA THR A 286 -30.33 -28.70 -34.81
C THR A 286 -30.22 -28.30 -33.34
N GLU A 287 -29.40 -29.04 -32.61
CA GLU A 287 -28.95 -28.68 -31.26
C GLU A 287 -27.56 -28.05 -31.38
N GLY A 288 -27.37 -26.90 -30.74
CA GLY A 288 -26.12 -26.14 -30.75
C GLY A 288 -25.54 -26.01 -29.35
N ASN A 289 -24.22 -26.16 -29.23
CA ASN A 289 -23.46 -25.96 -27.98
C ASN A 289 -22.22 -25.12 -28.28
N HIS A 290 -22.37 -23.80 -28.24
CA HIS A 290 -21.28 -22.89 -28.57
C HIS A 290 -20.58 -22.42 -27.30
N THR A 291 -19.25 -22.37 -27.33
CA THR A 291 -18.46 -21.75 -26.26
C THR A 291 -17.78 -20.50 -26.79
N PHE A 292 -17.63 -19.49 -25.94
CA PHE A 292 -16.89 -18.29 -26.31
C PHE A 292 -16.06 -17.75 -25.16
N TRP A 293 -15.00 -17.03 -25.52
CA TRP A 293 -14.10 -16.33 -24.62
C TRP A 293 -13.83 -14.94 -25.17
N ALA A 294 -14.17 -13.90 -24.41
CA ALA A 294 -13.89 -12.52 -24.74
C ALA A 294 -12.98 -11.89 -23.70
N THR A 295 -12.12 -10.97 -24.14
CA THR A 295 -11.21 -10.22 -23.29
C THR A 295 -11.23 -8.75 -23.66
N LYS A 296 -11.08 -7.89 -22.65
CA LYS A 296 -10.90 -6.46 -22.84
C LYS A 296 -9.82 -5.96 -21.91
N GLU A 297 -8.81 -5.30 -22.47
CA GLU A 297 -7.74 -4.73 -21.66
C GLU A 297 -8.21 -3.46 -20.95
N VAL A 298 -7.86 -3.36 -19.68
CA VAL A 298 -8.06 -2.17 -18.86
C VAL A 298 -6.73 -1.78 -18.23
N THR A 299 -6.39 -0.50 -18.34
CA THR A 299 -5.23 0.10 -17.69
C THR A 299 -5.66 1.25 -16.79
N PHE A 300 -4.92 1.51 -15.71
CA PHE A 300 -5.14 2.66 -14.83
C PHE A 300 -3.83 3.39 -14.53
N ASP A 301 -3.85 4.71 -14.75
CA ASP A 301 -2.67 5.57 -14.69
C ASP A 301 -2.41 6.20 -13.31
N GLY A 302 -3.27 5.92 -12.33
CA GLY A 302 -3.27 6.58 -11.02
C GLY A 302 -4.43 7.53 -10.80
N THR A 303 -5.14 7.92 -11.86
CA THR A 303 -6.29 8.84 -11.78
C THR A 303 -7.51 8.33 -12.53
N ARG A 304 -7.33 7.68 -13.68
CA ARG A 304 -8.43 7.22 -14.54
C ARG A 304 -8.14 5.85 -15.13
N PHE A 305 -9.22 5.11 -15.37
CA PHE A 305 -9.18 3.87 -16.12
C PHE A 305 -9.29 4.17 -17.62
N PHE A 306 -8.59 3.38 -18.42
CA PHE A 306 -8.65 3.37 -19.87
C PHE A 306 -8.90 1.96 -20.34
N THR A 307 -9.68 1.82 -21.41
CA THR A 307 -10.06 0.54 -21.99
C THR A 307 -9.55 0.47 -23.44
N GLN A 308 -9.17 -0.72 -23.87
CA GLN A 308 -8.87 -1.01 -25.27
C GLN A 308 -10.04 -1.75 -25.93
N PRO A 309 -10.15 -1.79 -27.27
CA PRO A 309 -11.18 -2.58 -27.95
C PRO A 309 -11.16 -4.05 -27.48
N ALA A 310 -12.34 -4.61 -27.23
CA ALA A 310 -12.47 -6.01 -26.84
C ALA A 310 -12.19 -6.97 -28.03
N GLY A 311 -11.73 -8.18 -27.72
CA GLY A 311 -11.66 -9.30 -28.65
C GLY A 311 -12.51 -10.47 -28.17
N ILE A 312 -12.97 -11.30 -29.10
CA ILE A 312 -13.73 -12.53 -28.81
C ILE A 312 -13.25 -13.69 -29.68
N ASN A 313 -13.21 -14.87 -29.10
CA ASN A 313 -13.07 -16.14 -29.78
C ASN A 313 -14.32 -16.98 -29.53
N VAL A 314 -14.85 -17.61 -30.56
CA VAL A 314 -16.04 -18.47 -30.49
C VAL A 314 -15.70 -19.82 -31.09
N ASN A 315 -15.99 -20.87 -30.34
CA ASN A 315 -16.00 -22.24 -30.82
C ASN A 315 -17.45 -22.70 -30.93
N ALA A 316 -17.96 -22.81 -32.15
CA ALA A 316 -19.33 -23.20 -32.42
C ALA A 316 -19.39 -24.71 -32.72
N ASP A 317 -20.26 -25.42 -32.02
CA ASP A 317 -20.60 -26.83 -32.31
C ASP A 317 -22.10 -26.89 -32.60
N ASN A 318 -22.46 -27.41 -33.78
CA ASN A 318 -23.84 -27.61 -34.22
C ASN A 318 -24.06 -29.06 -34.60
N THR A 319 -25.00 -29.73 -33.96
CA THR A 319 -25.36 -31.11 -34.28
C THR A 319 -26.78 -31.17 -34.88
N PRO A 320 -26.93 -31.37 -36.21
CA PRO A 320 -28.20 -31.75 -36.81
C PRO A 320 -28.65 -33.12 -36.27
N THR A 321 -29.79 -33.16 -35.59
CA THR A 321 -30.28 -34.39 -34.91
C THR A 321 -31.42 -35.06 -35.66
N LYS A 322 -32.27 -34.29 -36.36
CA LYS A 322 -33.42 -34.82 -37.10
C LYS A 322 -33.66 -34.00 -38.36
N ALA A 323 -34.14 -34.63 -39.42
CA ALA A 323 -34.64 -33.94 -40.61
C ALA A 323 -36.03 -34.49 -40.98
N ARG A 324 -36.89 -33.62 -41.51
CA ARG A 324 -38.22 -33.97 -42.04
C ARG A 324 -38.39 -33.36 -43.42
N THR A 325 -38.70 -34.18 -44.39
CA THR A 325 -39.02 -33.75 -45.76
C THR A 325 -40.52 -33.80 -46.03
N LYS A 326 -40.96 -33.25 -47.18
CA LYS A 326 -42.34 -33.44 -47.65
C LYS A 326 -42.73 -34.91 -47.90
N PHE A 327 -41.77 -35.83 -47.87
CA PHE A 327 -41.97 -37.26 -48.10
C PHE A 327 -41.95 -38.09 -46.80
N SER A 328 -41.71 -37.49 -45.63
CA SER A 328 -41.56 -38.18 -44.31
C SER A 328 -42.72 -39.13 -43.98
N GLY A 329 -43.92 -38.91 -44.52
CA GLY A 329 -45.12 -39.74 -44.30
C GLY A 329 -45.37 -40.82 -45.35
N ILE A 330 -44.50 -40.99 -46.35
CA ILE A 330 -44.68 -41.97 -47.44
C ILE A 330 -43.91 -43.26 -47.11
N PRO A 331 -44.57 -44.44 -47.06
CA PRO A 331 -43.91 -45.73 -46.80
C PRO A 331 -42.73 -45.98 -47.75
N PHE A 332 -41.64 -46.51 -47.21
CA PHE A 332 -40.37 -46.84 -47.91
C PHE A 332 -39.57 -45.65 -48.48
N LEU A 333 -40.19 -44.48 -48.74
CA LEU A 333 -39.53 -43.29 -49.30
C LEU A 333 -39.20 -42.22 -48.24
N GLY A 334 -40.01 -42.12 -47.17
CA GLY A 334 -39.85 -41.09 -46.15
C GLY A 334 -38.51 -41.17 -45.41
N GLY A 335 -38.16 -42.36 -44.89
CA GLY A 335 -36.90 -42.56 -44.15
C GLY A 335 -35.65 -42.24 -44.97
N VAL A 336 -35.62 -42.65 -46.24
CA VAL A 336 -34.47 -42.36 -47.13
C VAL A 336 -34.35 -40.87 -47.45
N ALA A 337 -35.48 -40.19 -47.68
CA ALA A 337 -35.50 -38.75 -47.94
C ALA A 337 -35.04 -37.95 -46.70
N ASP A 338 -35.49 -38.37 -45.51
CA ASP A 338 -35.11 -37.75 -44.23
C ASP A 338 -33.64 -38.02 -43.89
N ASP A 339 -33.13 -39.24 -44.09
CA ASP A 339 -31.72 -39.59 -43.92
C ASP A 339 -30.81 -38.80 -44.87
N THR A 340 -31.21 -38.67 -46.14
CA THR A 340 -30.46 -37.89 -47.14
C THR A 340 -30.43 -36.41 -46.75
N ALA A 341 -31.56 -35.86 -46.29
CA ALA A 341 -31.63 -34.49 -45.82
C ALA A 341 -30.76 -34.26 -44.57
N LEU A 342 -30.77 -35.21 -43.62
CA LEU A 342 -29.92 -35.17 -42.44
C LEU A 342 -28.42 -35.26 -42.78
N GLN A 343 -28.04 -36.14 -43.71
CA GLN A 343 -26.65 -36.27 -44.17
C GLN A 343 -26.18 -35.03 -44.93
N THR A 344 -27.07 -34.41 -45.71
CA THR A 344 -26.80 -33.12 -46.36
C THR A 344 -26.59 -32.02 -45.32
N ALA A 345 -27.43 -31.95 -44.29
CA ALA A 345 -27.26 -30.99 -43.19
C ALA A 345 -25.93 -31.18 -42.47
N LYS A 346 -25.53 -32.42 -42.18
CA LYS A 346 -24.22 -32.74 -41.59
C LYS A 346 -23.04 -32.35 -42.49
N SER A 347 -23.19 -32.43 -43.82
CA SER A 347 -22.12 -32.00 -44.73
C SER A 347 -21.89 -30.48 -44.74
N LEU A 348 -22.89 -29.69 -44.31
CA LEU A 348 -22.86 -28.23 -44.24
C LEU A 348 -22.51 -27.70 -42.84
N GLU A 349 -22.13 -28.60 -41.93
CA GLU A 349 -21.75 -28.28 -40.55
C GLU A 349 -20.64 -27.22 -40.48
N PRO A 350 -19.54 -27.27 -41.28
CA PRO A 350 -18.49 -26.24 -41.22
C PRO A 350 -18.99 -24.83 -41.58
N GLU A 351 -19.87 -24.69 -42.60
CA GLU A 351 -20.43 -23.38 -42.94
C GLU A 351 -21.44 -22.90 -41.89
N SER A 352 -22.25 -23.82 -41.35
CA SER A 352 -23.19 -23.52 -40.27
C SER A 352 -22.47 -23.04 -39.00
N GLU A 353 -21.38 -23.70 -38.62
CA GLU A 353 -20.53 -23.32 -37.48
C GLU A 353 -19.87 -21.97 -37.69
N ALA A 354 -19.34 -21.67 -38.89
CA ALA A 354 -18.77 -20.35 -39.19
C ALA A 354 -19.82 -19.24 -39.03
N ILE A 355 -21.04 -19.45 -39.52
CA ILE A 355 -22.15 -18.50 -39.37
C ILE A 355 -22.55 -18.38 -37.88
N ALA A 356 -22.66 -19.49 -37.16
CA ALA A 356 -22.99 -19.47 -35.72
C ALA A 356 -21.92 -18.72 -34.91
N ALA A 357 -20.64 -18.93 -35.19
CA ALA A 357 -19.53 -18.22 -34.57
C ALA A 357 -19.60 -16.70 -34.84
N GLU A 358 -19.87 -16.30 -36.08
CA GLU A 358 -20.07 -14.90 -36.44
C GLU A 358 -21.28 -14.28 -35.71
N ARG A 359 -22.40 -15.01 -35.63
CA ARG A 359 -23.60 -14.55 -34.94
C ARG A 359 -23.38 -14.36 -33.45
N VAL A 360 -22.77 -15.32 -32.77
CA VAL A 360 -22.40 -15.20 -31.35
C VAL A 360 -21.47 -13.99 -31.16
N SER A 361 -20.43 -13.86 -31.98
CA SER A 361 -19.48 -12.74 -31.93
C SER A 361 -20.18 -11.39 -32.08
N SER A 362 -21.00 -11.23 -33.13
CA SER A 362 -21.73 -9.98 -33.44
C SER A 362 -22.70 -9.54 -32.34
N ARG A 363 -23.20 -10.48 -31.52
CA ARG A 363 -24.15 -10.21 -30.44
C ARG A 363 -23.46 -9.93 -29.11
N VAL A 364 -22.41 -10.70 -28.80
CA VAL A 364 -21.71 -10.64 -27.51
C VAL A 364 -20.70 -9.49 -27.49
N LEU A 365 -19.88 -9.35 -28.53
CA LEU A 365 -18.75 -8.44 -28.52
C LEU A 365 -19.14 -6.96 -28.31
N PRO A 366 -20.13 -6.39 -29.02
CA PRO A 366 -20.49 -4.99 -28.81
C PRO A 366 -21.04 -4.73 -27.41
N LYS A 367 -21.91 -5.62 -26.90
CA LYS A 367 -22.48 -5.49 -25.55
C LYS A 367 -21.40 -5.55 -24.48
N PHE A 368 -20.50 -6.53 -24.58
CA PHE A 368 -19.38 -6.68 -23.66
C PHE A 368 -18.47 -5.45 -23.70
N ASN A 369 -18.13 -4.97 -24.91
CA ASN A 369 -17.33 -3.78 -25.08
C ASN A 369 -17.97 -2.55 -24.41
N ASP A 370 -19.23 -2.26 -24.69
CA ASP A 370 -19.95 -1.09 -24.18
C ASP A 370 -20.23 -1.15 -22.67
N GLU A 371 -20.48 -2.35 -22.12
CA GLU A 371 -20.66 -2.52 -20.68
C GLU A 371 -19.36 -2.24 -19.93
N VAL A 372 -18.23 -2.81 -20.38
CA VAL A 372 -16.94 -2.57 -19.73
C VAL A 372 -16.53 -1.09 -19.85
N ASP A 373 -16.76 -0.45 -21.00
CA ASP A 373 -16.48 0.99 -21.16
C ASP A 373 -17.26 1.85 -20.17
N ARG A 374 -18.57 1.62 -20.04
CA ARG A 374 -19.39 2.37 -19.09
C ARG A 374 -18.94 2.14 -17.65
N LYS A 375 -18.76 0.88 -17.24
CA LYS A 375 -18.35 0.54 -15.86
C LYS A 375 -17.03 1.20 -15.46
N PHE A 376 -16.01 1.20 -16.32
CA PHE A 376 -14.72 1.79 -15.97
C PHE A 376 -14.68 3.32 -16.12
N ASN A 377 -15.52 3.91 -16.97
CA ASN A 377 -15.75 5.35 -16.95
C ASN A 377 -16.42 5.79 -15.64
N ASP A 378 -17.45 5.07 -15.19
CA ASP A 378 -18.12 5.34 -13.91
C ASP A 378 -17.17 5.12 -12.72
N ALA A 379 -16.36 4.05 -12.75
CA ALA A 379 -15.32 3.81 -11.75
C ALA A 379 -14.31 4.97 -11.68
N SER A 380 -13.90 5.52 -12.83
CA SER A 380 -13.00 6.69 -12.88
C SER A 380 -13.63 7.92 -12.25
N ASN A 381 -14.89 8.21 -12.58
CA ASN A 381 -15.62 9.34 -12.01
C ASN A 381 -15.82 9.18 -10.49
N ASN A 382 -16.18 7.98 -10.04
CA ASN A 382 -16.34 7.67 -8.63
C ASN A 382 -15.01 7.79 -7.87
N PHE A 383 -13.91 7.29 -8.42
CA PHE A 383 -12.60 7.43 -7.82
C PHE A 383 -12.19 8.91 -7.70
N GLN A 384 -12.41 9.70 -8.75
CA GLN A 384 -12.14 11.14 -8.74
C GLN A 384 -12.97 11.87 -7.68
N ASN A 385 -14.27 11.60 -7.60
CA ASN A 385 -15.19 12.36 -6.76
C ASN A 385 -15.23 11.89 -5.30
N ARG A 386 -15.03 10.60 -5.03
CA ARG A 386 -15.15 10.01 -3.68
C ARG A 386 -13.80 9.79 -3.00
N VAL A 387 -12.71 9.71 -3.76
CA VAL A 387 -11.36 9.50 -3.20
C VAL A 387 -10.47 10.72 -3.43
N ILE A 388 -10.23 11.09 -4.69
CA ILE A 388 -9.29 12.18 -5.01
C ILE A 388 -9.80 13.53 -4.48
N GLY A 389 -11.07 13.86 -4.74
CA GLY A 389 -11.69 15.13 -4.33
C GLY A 389 -11.58 15.39 -2.82
N PRO A 390 -12.14 14.51 -1.96
CA PRO A 390 -12.10 14.69 -0.51
C PRO A 390 -10.68 14.75 0.06
N LEU A 391 -9.76 13.92 -0.44
CA LEU A 391 -8.37 13.97 -0.02
C LEU A 391 -7.70 15.30 -0.41
N THR A 392 -8.01 15.83 -1.59
CA THR A 392 -7.49 17.13 -2.04
C THR A 392 -8.03 18.27 -1.19
N GLU A 393 -9.34 18.30 -0.92
CA GLU A 393 -9.99 19.31 -0.08
C GLU A 393 -9.42 19.37 1.34
N LEU A 394 -9.01 18.21 1.88
CA LEU A 394 -8.46 18.10 3.23
C LEU A 394 -6.93 18.26 3.30
N ASN A 395 -6.28 18.59 2.16
CA ASN A 395 -4.81 18.60 2.00
C ASN A 395 -4.14 17.26 2.35
N GLN A 396 -4.88 16.16 2.18
CA GLN A 396 -4.46 14.79 2.45
C GLN A 396 -4.11 14.00 1.17
N TYR A 397 -4.23 14.61 0.00
CA TYR A 397 -3.88 13.96 -1.25
C TYR A 397 -2.37 13.62 -1.26
N PRO A 398 -1.99 12.37 -1.54
CA PRO A 398 -0.59 11.96 -1.57
C PRO A 398 0.28 12.82 -2.51
N ASP A 399 1.51 13.13 -2.10
CA ASP A 399 2.50 13.81 -2.97
C ASP A 399 3.06 12.88 -4.04
N THR A 400 2.98 11.56 -3.81
CA THR A 400 3.37 10.54 -4.80
C THR A 400 2.50 9.32 -4.63
N ILE A 401 2.07 8.75 -5.75
CA ILE A 401 1.38 7.47 -5.84
C ILE A 401 2.13 6.62 -6.86
N HIS A 402 2.43 5.39 -6.49
CA HIS A 402 3.01 4.39 -7.38
C HIS A 402 2.08 3.18 -7.41
N ASN A 403 1.70 2.78 -8.60
CA ASN A 403 0.82 1.63 -8.83
C ASN A 403 1.59 0.61 -9.64
N GLN A 404 1.39 -0.66 -9.33
CA GLN A 404 1.95 -1.77 -10.09
C GLN A 404 0.99 -2.95 -10.05
N THR A 405 1.10 -3.79 -11.07
CA THR A 405 0.42 -5.08 -11.15
C THR A 405 1.44 -6.16 -11.46
N THR A 406 1.23 -7.33 -10.87
CA THR A 406 1.96 -8.57 -11.15
C THR A 406 0.95 -9.61 -11.60
N GLU A 407 1.38 -10.84 -11.90
CA GLU A 407 0.46 -11.94 -12.23
C GLU A 407 -0.50 -12.32 -11.08
N THR A 408 -0.28 -11.82 -9.86
CA THR A 408 -1.06 -12.25 -8.68
C THR A 408 -1.55 -11.12 -7.81
N HIS A 409 -0.93 -9.95 -7.89
CA HIS A 409 -1.19 -8.82 -7.00
C HIS A 409 -1.28 -7.50 -7.76
N LEU A 410 -2.23 -6.69 -7.35
CA LEU A 410 -2.28 -5.25 -7.56
C LEU A 410 -1.71 -4.58 -6.31
N ILE A 411 -0.75 -3.69 -6.48
CA ILE A 411 -0.15 -2.93 -5.38
C ILE A 411 -0.24 -1.44 -5.70
N SER A 412 -0.79 -0.67 -4.77
CA SER A 412 -0.78 0.78 -4.78
C SER A 412 -0.05 1.28 -3.54
N ALA A 413 1.04 2.02 -3.72
CA ALA A 413 1.82 2.63 -2.65
C ALA A 413 1.73 4.15 -2.77
N SER A 414 1.41 4.83 -1.68
CA SER A 414 1.26 6.28 -1.66
C SER A 414 2.08 6.91 -0.54
N ARG A 415 2.50 8.15 -0.77
CA ARG A 415 3.24 8.95 0.18
C ARG A 415 2.49 10.24 0.42
N LEU A 416 2.28 10.57 1.69
CA LEU A 416 1.87 11.89 2.14
C LEU A 416 3.02 12.50 2.95
N MET A 417 3.79 13.39 2.33
CA MET A 417 4.97 14.00 2.95
C MET A 417 5.24 15.40 2.38
N ALA A 418 5.24 16.43 3.22
CA ALA A 418 5.68 17.78 2.88
C ALA A 418 7.21 17.94 3.04
N GLY A 419 7.77 19.09 2.62
CA GLY A 419 9.22 19.30 2.56
C GLY A 419 9.98 19.14 3.89
N GLY A 420 9.33 19.42 5.03
CA GLY A 420 9.86 19.27 6.39
C GLY A 420 9.42 17.99 7.11
N GLU A 421 8.57 17.19 6.47
CA GLU A 421 8.03 15.95 7.04
C GLU A 421 8.84 14.73 6.60
N LEU A 422 8.55 13.60 7.24
CA LEU A 422 9.11 12.30 6.90
C LEU A 422 8.01 11.33 6.44
N GLY A 423 8.43 10.35 5.65
CA GLY A 423 7.62 9.21 5.23
C GLY A 423 7.89 7.99 6.11
N ALA A 424 7.64 6.82 5.54
CA ALA A 424 7.90 5.55 6.21
C ALA A 424 9.18 4.89 5.69
N GLY A 425 9.50 3.74 6.26
CA GLY A 425 10.45 2.78 5.70
C GLY A 425 9.76 1.80 4.74
N THR A 426 10.49 0.81 4.24
CA THR A 426 9.88 -0.31 3.53
C THR A 426 9.22 -1.25 4.55
N PRO A 427 7.92 -1.57 4.44
CA PRO A 427 7.30 -2.54 5.33
C PRO A 427 7.87 -3.93 5.08
N HIS A 428 7.92 -4.75 6.13
CA HIS A 428 8.35 -6.13 5.98
C HIS A 428 7.36 -6.91 5.06
N PRO A 429 7.84 -7.73 4.11
CA PRO A 429 6.98 -8.43 3.15
C PRO A 429 5.91 -9.31 3.78
N SER A 430 6.17 -9.91 4.96
CA SER A 430 5.17 -10.73 5.67
C SER A 430 3.97 -9.93 6.18
N LEU A 431 4.01 -8.60 6.16
CA LEU A 431 2.86 -7.75 6.45
C LEU A 431 1.85 -7.74 5.32
N ILE A 432 2.26 -8.09 4.09
CA ILE A 432 1.40 -8.21 2.92
C ILE A 432 0.92 -9.66 2.82
N SER A 433 -0.40 -9.86 2.83
CA SER A 433 -0.98 -11.20 2.70
C SER A 433 -0.88 -11.71 1.27
N ALA A 434 -0.61 -13.01 1.14
CA ALA A 434 -0.70 -13.73 -0.14
C ALA A 434 -2.16 -14.03 -0.55
N LYS A 435 -3.13 -13.67 0.30
CA LYS A 435 -4.57 -13.86 0.08
C LYS A 435 -5.32 -12.61 0.47
N GLY A 436 -6.36 -12.28 -0.27
CA GLY A 436 -7.23 -11.16 0.10
C GLY A 436 -6.66 -9.79 -0.28
N LEU A 437 -6.96 -8.82 0.58
CA LEU A 437 -6.57 -7.41 0.51
C LEU A 437 -5.82 -7.05 1.79
N THR A 438 -4.63 -6.48 1.66
CA THR A 438 -3.89 -5.87 2.76
C THR A 438 -3.86 -4.36 2.60
N VAL A 439 -4.22 -3.63 3.66
CA VAL A 439 -4.01 -2.20 3.80
C VAL A 439 -2.93 -1.98 4.85
N LEU A 440 -1.85 -1.28 4.48
CA LEU A 440 -0.78 -0.87 5.38
C LEU A 440 -0.77 0.65 5.51
N VAL A 441 -0.80 1.14 6.74
CA VAL A 441 -0.69 2.57 7.06
C VAL A 441 0.42 2.76 8.06
N HIS A 442 1.40 3.60 7.73
CA HIS A 442 2.49 3.93 8.64
C HIS A 442 2.11 5.12 9.52
N GLU A 443 2.60 5.15 10.77
CA GLU A 443 2.36 6.24 11.72
C GLU A 443 2.71 7.63 11.16
N SER A 444 3.73 7.73 10.31
CA SER A 444 4.11 9.00 9.66
C SER A 444 2.99 9.54 8.76
N MET A 445 2.23 8.67 8.07
CA MET A 445 1.09 9.12 7.26
C MET A 445 0.04 9.76 8.16
N ILE A 446 -0.30 9.08 9.27
CA ILE A 446 -1.27 9.56 10.25
C ILE A 446 -0.79 10.87 10.89
N ASN A 447 0.46 10.95 11.32
CA ASN A 447 1.03 12.14 11.94
C ASN A 447 1.09 13.33 11.00
N ASN A 448 1.48 13.12 9.73
CA ASN A 448 1.42 14.14 8.70
C ASN A 448 -0.04 14.58 8.48
N SER A 449 -1.00 13.64 8.44
CA SER A 449 -2.42 13.99 8.36
C SER A 449 -2.90 14.84 9.54
N ILE A 450 -2.48 14.50 10.77
CA ILE A 450 -2.80 15.23 12.00
C ILE A 450 -2.26 16.66 11.96
N ASP A 451 -1.06 16.87 11.41
CA ASP A 451 -0.44 18.19 11.27
C ASP A 451 -1.24 19.16 10.42
N ARG A 452 -2.13 18.63 9.58
CA ARG A 452 -3.04 19.41 8.72
C ARG A 452 -4.43 19.59 9.34
N MET A 453 -4.65 19.11 10.57
CA MET A 453 -5.94 19.24 11.25
C MET A 453 -6.13 20.62 11.90
N GLY A 454 -5.03 21.31 12.22
CA GLY A 454 -5.06 22.62 12.88
C GLY A 454 -5.53 22.50 14.32
N LEU A 455 -4.94 21.59 15.10
CA LEU A 455 -5.23 21.40 16.53
C LEU A 455 -4.37 22.31 17.42
N GLU A 456 -3.30 22.89 16.87
CA GLU A 456 -2.30 23.67 17.57
C GLU A 456 -2.93 24.85 18.32
N GLY A 457 -2.71 24.91 19.64
CA GLY A 457 -3.21 25.98 20.50
C GLY A 457 -4.74 26.01 20.67
N LYS A 458 -5.49 25.09 20.07
CA LYS A 458 -6.95 25.09 20.18
C LYS A 458 -7.39 24.74 21.58
N THR A 459 -8.44 25.41 22.02
CA THR A 459 -9.16 25.07 23.24
C THR A 459 -10.46 24.38 22.85
N MET A 460 -10.71 23.18 23.35
CA MET A 460 -11.94 22.43 23.08
C MET A 460 -12.28 21.46 24.21
N THR A 461 -13.55 21.09 24.33
CA THR A 461 -14.00 20.03 25.24
C THR A 461 -13.67 18.64 24.66
N ALA A 462 -13.72 17.59 25.51
CA ALA A 462 -13.55 16.21 25.02
C ALA A 462 -14.62 15.82 23.99
N ALA A 463 -15.84 16.32 24.15
CA ALA A 463 -16.94 16.12 23.22
C ALA A 463 -16.69 16.82 21.88
N GLU A 464 -16.23 18.07 21.90
CA GLU A 464 -15.87 18.82 20.70
C GLU A 464 -14.71 18.14 19.95
N LEU A 465 -13.71 17.62 20.66
CA LEU A 465 -12.64 16.83 20.04
C LEU A 465 -13.19 15.60 19.33
N ARG A 466 -14.10 14.84 19.96
CA ARG A 466 -14.73 13.66 19.33
C ARG A 466 -15.50 14.03 18.08
N THR A 467 -16.32 15.08 18.15
CA THR A 467 -17.07 15.58 16.98
C THR A 467 -16.12 16.05 15.90
N PHE A 468 -15.07 16.80 16.26
CA PHE A 468 -14.05 17.26 15.32
C PHE A 468 -13.36 16.09 14.60
N LEU A 469 -12.92 15.07 15.33
CA LEU A 469 -12.30 13.89 14.74
C LEU A 469 -13.31 13.12 13.88
N LYS A 470 -14.54 12.90 14.35
CA LYS A 470 -15.61 12.23 13.59
C LYS A 470 -15.89 12.96 12.28
N ASP A 471 -16.01 14.28 12.29
CA ASP A 471 -16.28 15.09 11.10
C ASP A 471 -15.12 15.09 10.10
N ARG A 472 -13.87 15.04 10.59
CA ARG A 472 -12.69 14.97 9.71
C ARG A 472 -12.55 13.58 9.08
N PHE A 473 -12.81 12.51 9.83
CA PHE A 473 -12.73 11.14 9.31
C PHE A 473 -13.94 10.73 8.48
N SER A 474 -15.15 11.23 8.78
CA SER A 474 -16.36 10.91 8.02
C SER A 474 -16.30 11.40 6.57
N LYS A 475 -15.65 12.55 6.33
CA LYS A 475 -15.39 13.08 4.98
C LYS A 475 -14.44 12.23 4.15
N VAL A 476 -13.59 11.42 4.78
CA VAL A 476 -12.59 10.57 4.10
C VAL A 476 -13.09 9.13 3.94
N PHE A 477 -13.86 8.63 4.91
CA PHE A 477 -14.22 7.22 5.00
C PHE A 477 -15.69 6.90 4.71
N GLU A 478 -16.47 7.87 4.21
CA GLU A 478 -17.89 7.71 3.79
C GLU A 478 -18.64 6.70 4.65
N ASN A 479 -18.88 7.05 5.92
CA ASN A 479 -19.91 6.35 6.68
C ASN A 479 -21.27 6.91 6.21
N ASP A 480 -21.90 6.22 5.25
CA ASP A 480 -23.29 6.48 4.81
C ASP A 480 -24.32 6.37 5.94
N LYS A 481 -23.91 5.87 7.12
CA LYS A 481 -24.68 6.06 8.34
C LYS A 481 -24.42 7.47 8.87
N LYS A 482 -25.35 8.37 8.54
CA LYS A 482 -25.78 9.41 9.49
C LYS A 482 -26.28 8.68 10.75
N ASP A 483 -25.36 8.27 11.62
CA ASP A 483 -25.75 8.14 13.01
C ASP A 483 -26.22 9.53 13.42
N GLU A 484 -27.49 9.63 13.81
CA GLU A 484 -27.98 10.84 14.46
C GLU A 484 -26.94 11.24 15.51
N PRO A 485 -26.54 12.52 15.57
CA PRO A 485 -25.61 12.96 16.59
C PRO A 485 -26.23 12.55 17.92
N THR A 486 -25.64 11.55 18.56
CA THR A 486 -26.03 11.18 19.92
C THR A 486 -25.87 12.48 20.70
N PRO A 487 -26.93 12.98 21.36
CA PRO A 487 -26.80 14.19 22.15
C PRO A 487 -25.67 13.92 23.11
N VAL A 488 -24.59 14.68 22.98
CA VAL A 488 -23.57 14.71 24.02
C VAL A 488 -24.31 15.34 25.20
N THR A 489 -24.80 14.50 26.10
CA THR A 489 -25.27 14.95 27.41
C THR A 489 -24.14 15.76 27.99
N ALA A 490 -24.41 17.01 28.35
CA ALA A 490 -23.45 17.91 28.97
C ALA A 490 -22.70 17.14 30.07
N ASP A 491 -21.42 16.85 29.80
CA ASP A 491 -20.59 16.08 30.70
C ASP A 491 -20.30 16.99 31.90
N ASP A 492 -20.70 16.52 33.08
CA ASP A 492 -20.49 17.19 34.38
C ASP A 492 -19.03 16.99 34.82
N SER A 493 -18.11 17.35 33.94
CA SER A 493 -16.67 17.24 34.13
C SER A 493 -16.07 18.57 34.54
N ASP A 494 -15.32 18.57 35.65
CA ASP A 494 -14.48 19.70 36.09
C ASP A 494 -13.31 20.00 35.11
N LEU A 495 -13.10 19.21 34.06
CA LEU A 495 -12.14 19.49 32.97
C LEU A 495 -12.89 20.05 31.76
N LYS A 496 -13.54 21.20 31.94
CA LYS A 496 -14.45 21.76 30.94
C LYS A 496 -13.76 22.03 29.61
N GLN A 497 -12.46 22.35 29.59
CA GLN A 497 -11.73 22.67 28.37
C GLN A 497 -10.27 22.17 28.38
N MET A 498 -9.92 21.40 27.35
CA MET A 498 -8.56 21.00 27.01
C MET A 498 -7.91 22.11 26.19
N VAL A 499 -6.68 22.49 26.54
CA VAL A 499 -5.87 23.45 25.79
C VAL A 499 -4.73 22.69 25.13
N PHE A 500 -4.85 22.45 23.82
CA PHE A 500 -3.83 21.74 23.07
C PHE A 500 -2.54 22.55 22.97
N ALA A 501 -1.40 21.86 23.04
CA ALA A 501 -0.10 22.48 22.89
C ALA A 501 0.04 23.16 21.50
N GLY A 502 0.88 24.19 21.43
CA GLY A 502 1.19 24.87 20.17
C GLY A 502 2.01 24.01 19.21
N GLU A 503 2.72 23.01 19.73
CA GLU A 503 3.53 22.07 18.95
C GLU A 503 3.12 20.63 19.25
N ASP A 504 3.04 19.82 18.19
CA ASP A 504 2.70 18.41 18.22
C ASP A 504 1.56 18.06 19.20
N PRO A 505 0.38 18.73 19.09
CA PRO A 505 -0.75 18.58 20.03
C PRO A 505 -1.29 17.15 20.07
N MET A 506 -1.12 16.40 18.99
CA MET A 506 -1.52 15.01 18.87
C MET A 506 -0.53 14.24 17.99
N ARG A 507 -0.16 13.04 18.43
CA ARG A 507 0.70 12.09 17.70
C ARG A 507 0.16 10.69 17.86
N VAL A 508 0.45 9.84 16.88
CA VAL A 508 0.20 8.40 16.91
C VAL A 508 1.53 7.68 16.80
N ARG A 509 1.66 6.63 17.61
CA ARG A 509 2.78 5.70 17.60
C ARG A 509 2.28 4.29 17.35
N ILE A 510 2.95 3.54 16.49
CA ILE A 510 2.57 2.16 16.17
C ILE A 510 3.76 1.25 16.42
N GLU A 511 3.69 0.46 17.48
CA GLU A 511 4.77 -0.47 17.86
C GLU A 511 4.26 -1.52 18.85
N ASN A 512 4.95 -2.66 18.91
CA ASN A 512 4.73 -3.70 19.93
C ASN A 512 3.26 -4.17 20.04
N GLY A 513 2.57 -4.27 18.91
CA GLY A 513 1.16 -4.68 18.84
C GLY A 513 0.18 -3.61 19.29
N LYS A 514 0.61 -2.35 19.46
CA LYS A 514 -0.18 -1.26 20.02
C LYS A 514 -0.18 -0.03 19.13
N ILE A 515 -1.27 0.71 19.23
CA ILE A 515 -1.45 2.04 18.68
C ILE A 515 -1.53 2.99 19.88
N THR A 516 -0.49 3.77 20.11
CA THR A 516 -0.45 4.73 21.22
C THR A 516 -0.80 6.12 20.72
N LEU A 517 -1.93 6.64 21.20
CA LEU A 517 -2.31 8.03 20.99
C LEU A 517 -1.61 8.90 22.04
N ILE A 518 -0.84 9.88 21.59
CA ILE A 518 -0.15 10.84 22.46
C ILE A 518 -0.84 12.19 22.29
N LEU A 519 -1.45 12.68 23.37
CA LEU A 519 -2.08 14.01 23.43
C LEU A 519 -1.20 14.94 24.27
N ARG A 520 -0.85 16.10 23.73
CA ARG A 520 -0.18 17.17 24.47
C ARG A 520 -1.18 18.27 24.78
N THR A 521 -1.70 18.27 26.00
CA THR A 521 -2.78 19.19 26.40
C THR A 521 -2.67 19.63 27.85
N GLY A 522 -3.00 20.89 28.10
CA GLY A 522 -3.32 21.43 29.43
C GLY A 522 -4.83 21.43 29.68
N PHE A 523 -5.24 21.87 30.85
CA PHE A 523 -6.65 21.89 31.24
C PHE A 523 -7.01 23.16 32.00
N LYS A 524 -8.09 23.82 31.58
CA LYS A 524 -8.65 24.96 32.33
C LYS A 524 -9.54 24.47 33.47
N ARG A 525 -9.44 25.12 34.63
CA ARG A 525 -10.24 24.79 35.82
C ARG A 525 -11.00 26.02 36.31
N GLU A 526 -12.27 25.84 36.65
CA GLU A 526 -13.09 26.94 37.14
C GLU A 526 -12.76 27.25 38.60
N GLY A 527 -12.34 28.49 38.88
CA GLY A 527 -11.98 28.93 40.24
C GLY A 527 -10.68 28.34 40.80
N GLN A 528 -9.86 27.68 39.98
CA GLN A 528 -8.53 27.17 40.30
C GLN A 528 -7.53 27.56 39.23
N ASP A 529 -6.23 27.43 39.53
CA ASP A 529 -5.17 27.64 38.54
C ASP A 529 -5.26 26.60 37.40
N ASP A 530 -4.97 27.07 36.18
CA ASP A 530 -4.89 26.23 34.99
C ASP A 530 -3.78 25.19 35.12
N VAL A 531 -4.05 24.01 34.55
CA VAL A 531 -3.06 22.93 34.49
C VAL A 531 -2.24 23.12 33.22
N ALA A 532 -0.92 23.25 33.39
CA ALA A 532 0.03 23.25 32.29
C ALA A 532 -0.09 21.99 31.43
N ALA A 533 0.45 22.01 30.21
CA ALA A 533 0.32 20.89 29.30
C ALA A 533 1.06 19.64 29.79
N HIS A 534 0.44 18.48 29.60
CA HIS A 534 1.03 17.16 29.85
C HIS A 534 0.99 16.31 28.60
N ALA A 535 1.94 15.39 28.48
CA ALA A 535 1.97 14.39 27.43
C ALA A 535 1.24 13.14 27.93
N ILE A 536 0.01 12.95 27.46
CA ILE A 536 -0.89 11.86 27.86
C ILE A 536 -0.77 10.78 26.81
N GLN A 537 -0.24 9.62 27.18
CA GLN A 537 -0.09 8.47 26.29
C GLN A 537 -1.19 7.45 26.58
N ILE A 538 -1.92 7.08 25.54
CA ILE A 538 -3.08 6.18 25.62
C ILE A 538 -2.79 4.99 24.68
N PRO A 539 -2.19 3.90 25.21
CA PRO A 539 -1.91 2.71 24.42
C PRO A 539 -3.20 1.92 24.17
N LEU A 540 -3.47 1.61 22.91
CA LEU A 540 -4.62 0.82 22.47
C LEU A 540 -4.13 -0.42 21.73
N LYS A 541 -4.54 -1.59 22.20
CA LYS A 541 -4.26 -2.88 21.56
C LYS A 541 -5.48 -3.34 20.76
N PRO A 542 -5.41 -3.44 19.43
CA PRO A 542 -6.49 -4.03 18.65
C PRO A 542 -6.54 -5.54 18.87
N VAL A 543 -7.72 -6.09 19.15
CA VAL A 543 -7.97 -7.52 19.39
C VAL A 543 -9.18 -7.96 18.58
N ILE A 544 -9.01 -9.02 17.79
CA ILE A 544 -10.13 -9.69 17.12
C ILE A 544 -10.77 -10.63 18.14
N SER A 545 -12.03 -10.39 18.49
CA SER A 545 -12.81 -11.17 19.44
C SER A 545 -14.12 -11.60 18.81
N GLY A 546 -14.21 -12.87 18.38
CA GLY A 546 -15.37 -13.36 17.67
C GLY A 546 -15.53 -12.64 16.31
N ASP A 547 -16.71 -12.02 16.09
CA ASP A 547 -17.02 -11.29 14.86
C ASP A 547 -16.77 -9.76 14.95
N GLU A 548 -16.08 -9.33 16.00
CA GLU A 548 -15.77 -7.91 16.23
C GLU A 548 -14.26 -7.69 16.39
N VAL A 549 -13.83 -6.50 15.99
CA VAL A 549 -12.58 -5.89 16.43
C VAL A 549 -12.88 -5.03 17.65
N ARG A 550 -12.14 -5.25 18.72
CA ARG A 550 -12.20 -4.48 19.96
C ARG A 550 -10.85 -3.84 20.22
N PHE A 551 -10.87 -2.71 20.91
CA PHE A 551 -9.66 -2.06 21.38
C PHE A 551 -9.57 -2.22 22.89
N GLU A 552 -8.51 -2.89 23.34
CA GLU A 552 -8.16 -2.98 24.75
C GLU A 552 -7.25 -1.78 25.08
N ARG A 553 -7.61 -1.03 26.12
CA ARG A 553 -6.79 0.08 26.62
C ARG A 553 -5.88 -0.43 27.73
N GLU A 554 -4.59 -0.13 27.62
CA GLU A 554 -3.64 -0.38 28.71
C GLU A 554 -3.54 0.83 29.66
N ASP A 555 -2.59 0.79 30.60
CA ASP A 555 -2.38 1.85 31.57
C ASP A 555 -2.02 3.17 30.87
N ILE A 556 -2.73 4.25 31.22
CA ILE A 556 -2.50 5.58 30.67
C ILE A 556 -1.27 6.18 31.37
N ALA A 557 -0.27 6.56 30.59
CA ALA A 557 0.89 7.26 31.12
C ALA A 557 0.71 8.78 30.97
N VAL A 558 1.02 9.54 32.03
CA VAL A 558 1.02 11.00 31.99
C VAL A 558 2.45 11.50 32.23
N GLY A 559 3.13 11.85 31.14
CA GLY A 559 4.42 12.52 31.16
C GLY A 559 4.27 14.02 31.47
N ALA A 560 5.20 14.57 32.24
CA ALA A 560 5.35 16.03 32.31
C ALA A 560 5.91 16.56 31.00
N ILE A 561 5.34 17.65 30.49
CA ILE A 561 6.01 18.50 29.50
C ILE A 561 6.88 19.53 30.24
N ASP A 562 6.50 19.91 31.47
CA ASP A 562 7.30 20.66 32.44
C ASP A 562 7.08 20.13 33.88
N ASP A 563 8.06 20.38 34.77
CA ASP A 563 8.26 19.79 36.10
C ASP A 563 7.05 19.86 37.06
N SER A 564 6.04 19.04 36.80
CA SER A 564 4.76 19.08 37.49
C SER A 564 4.68 18.08 38.65
N ASN A 565 4.09 18.51 39.75
CA ASN A 565 3.74 17.73 40.95
C ASN A 565 3.05 16.39 40.61
N VAL A 566 3.56 15.28 41.16
CA VAL A 566 3.06 13.89 40.97
C VAL A 566 1.55 13.76 41.23
N THR A 567 1.01 14.52 42.18
CA THR A 567 -0.43 14.53 42.51
C THR A 567 -1.29 15.04 41.36
N ILE A 568 -0.80 16.04 40.61
CA ILE A 568 -1.50 16.58 39.44
C ILE A 568 -1.53 15.54 38.33
N ARG A 569 -0.41 14.84 38.08
CA ARG A 569 -0.33 13.77 37.07
C ARG A 569 -1.31 12.63 37.36
N ARG A 570 -1.37 12.17 38.61
CA ARG A 570 -2.33 11.14 39.03
C ARG A 570 -3.78 11.60 38.87
N GLY A 571 -4.06 12.87 39.19
CA GLY A 571 -5.38 13.46 38.97
C GLY A 571 -5.78 13.53 37.49
N ILE A 572 -4.86 13.91 36.60
CA ILE A 572 -5.08 13.88 35.15
C ILE A 572 -5.32 12.45 34.68
N GLN A 573 -4.45 11.52 35.05
CA GLN A 573 -4.55 10.12 34.67
C GLN A 573 -5.94 9.55 35.03
N SER A 574 -6.36 9.66 36.29
CA SER A 574 -7.66 9.12 36.73
C SER A 574 -8.86 9.80 36.05
N LYS A 575 -8.73 11.05 35.60
CA LYS A 575 -9.80 11.72 34.85
C LYS A 575 -9.83 11.27 33.39
N VAL A 576 -8.69 11.21 32.73
CA VAL A 576 -8.60 10.69 31.34
C VAL A 576 -9.05 9.23 31.30
N GLU A 577 -8.72 8.40 32.28
CA GLU A 577 -9.19 7.01 32.34
C GLU A 577 -10.72 6.89 32.42
N LYS A 578 -11.38 7.85 33.07
CA LYS A 578 -12.85 7.92 33.17
C LYS A 578 -13.50 8.48 31.91
N GLU A 579 -12.88 9.50 31.30
CA GLU A 579 -13.45 10.20 30.15
C GLU A 579 -13.14 9.50 28.83
N PHE A 580 -11.95 8.90 28.69
CA PHE A 580 -11.53 8.22 27.46
C PHE A 580 -12.24 6.87 27.33
N LYS A 581 -13.32 6.88 26.55
CA LYS A 581 -13.99 5.67 26.09
C LYS A 581 -13.18 5.07 24.94
N VAL A 582 -12.87 3.77 25.04
CA VAL A 582 -12.31 3.03 23.91
C VAL A 582 -13.27 3.09 22.72
N PRO A 583 -12.77 3.02 21.48
CA PRO A 583 -13.62 2.95 20.30
C PRO A 583 -14.64 1.82 20.38
N ASP A 584 -15.84 2.06 19.86
CA ASP A 584 -16.89 1.05 19.80
C ASP A 584 -16.42 -0.18 19.01
N PRO A 585 -16.87 -1.40 19.36
CA PRO A 585 -16.55 -2.61 18.62
C PRO A 585 -16.90 -2.47 17.13
N ILE A 586 -15.95 -2.81 16.26
CA ILE A 586 -16.13 -2.73 14.81
C ILE A 586 -16.44 -4.13 14.29
N GLN A 587 -17.54 -4.28 13.54
CA GLN A 587 -17.85 -5.54 12.87
C GLN A 587 -16.73 -5.88 11.88
N ARG A 588 -16.12 -7.07 12.04
CA ARG A 588 -15.00 -7.48 11.17
C ARG A 588 -15.49 -7.93 9.79
N LYS A 589 -16.76 -8.33 9.69
CA LYS A 589 -17.41 -8.71 8.44
C LYS A 589 -18.06 -7.49 7.82
N LYS A 590 -17.72 -7.20 6.58
CA LYS A 590 -18.35 -6.14 5.80
C LYS A 590 -18.95 -6.74 4.54
N LEU A 591 -20.23 -6.48 4.34
CA LEU A 591 -20.94 -6.84 3.14
C LEU A 591 -20.69 -5.76 2.09
N ILE A 592 -20.04 -6.12 0.98
CA ILE A 592 -19.84 -5.24 -0.16
C ILE A 592 -20.97 -5.53 -1.14
N GLU A 593 -21.90 -4.59 -1.26
CA GLU A 593 -22.98 -4.67 -2.23
C GLU A 593 -22.41 -4.59 -3.65
N LYS A 594 -22.86 -5.49 -4.51
CA LYS A 594 -22.63 -5.50 -5.95
C LYS A 594 -23.89 -4.99 -6.65
N GLU A 595 -23.75 -4.69 -7.94
CA GLU A 595 -24.91 -4.56 -8.82
C GLU A 595 -25.79 -5.83 -8.76
N ASN A 596 -27.09 -5.69 -9.05
CA ASN A 596 -28.07 -6.78 -9.07
C ASN A 596 -28.36 -7.44 -7.71
N ASN A 597 -28.22 -6.70 -6.60
CA ASN A 597 -28.56 -7.16 -5.25
C ASN A 597 -27.74 -8.38 -4.79
N LYS A 598 -26.60 -8.63 -5.45
CA LYS A 598 -25.59 -9.58 -5.00
C LYS A 598 -24.70 -8.88 -3.99
N SER A 599 -24.05 -9.64 -3.13
CA SER A 599 -23.11 -9.10 -2.17
C SER A 599 -21.95 -10.04 -1.96
N VAL A 600 -20.79 -9.48 -1.67
CA VAL A 600 -19.60 -10.24 -1.30
C VAL A 600 -19.25 -9.89 0.13
N GLU A 601 -19.22 -10.90 0.98
CA GLU A 601 -18.71 -10.75 2.32
C GLU A 601 -17.17 -10.67 2.27
N THR A 602 -16.63 -9.70 3.01
CA THR A 602 -15.20 -9.57 3.26
C THR A 602 -14.98 -9.57 4.76
N THR A 603 -14.01 -10.35 5.23
CA THR A 603 -13.72 -10.47 6.67
C THR A 603 -12.33 -9.93 6.97
N LEU A 604 -12.21 -9.00 7.92
CA LEU A 604 -10.93 -8.61 8.51
C LEU A 604 -10.40 -9.77 9.36
N THR A 605 -9.37 -10.44 8.86
CA THR A 605 -8.77 -11.66 9.45
C THR A 605 -7.54 -11.37 10.30
N SER A 606 -6.83 -10.27 10.05
CA SER A 606 -5.62 -9.91 10.79
C SER A 606 -5.49 -8.40 10.96
N ILE A 607 -5.04 -7.99 12.15
CA ILE A 607 -4.61 -6.64 12.49
C ILE A 607 -3.25 -6.75 13.17
N ARG A 608 -2.23 -6.08 12.62
CA ARG A 608 -0.87 -6.08 13.18
C ARG A 608 -0.33 -4.66 13.27
N ALA A 609 0.21 -4.30 14.43
CA ALA A 609 0.78 -2.99 14.73
C ALA A 609 2.28 -3.16 15.05
N ILE A 610 3.14 -3.05 14.04
CA ILE A 610 4.54 -3.48 14.12
C ILE A 610 5.41 -2.47 13.37
N ASP A 611 6.49 -2.02 14.02
CA ASP A 611 7.54 -1.19 13.40
C ASP A 611 7.00 0.05 12.63
N GLY A 612 6.11 0.80 13.27
CA GLY A 612 5.46 1.98 12.70
C GLY A 612 4.28 1.65 11.77
N TRP A 613 4.07 0.39 11.37
CA TRP A 613 3.03 -0.03 10.43
C TRP A 613 1.82 -0.62 11.13
N LEU A 614 0.63 -0.15 10.75
CA LEU A 614 -0.64 -0.82 10.98
C LEU A 614 -1.02 -1.58 9.71
N ALA A 615 -1.00 -2.90 9.76
CA ALA A 615 -1.41 -3.80 8.69
C ALA A 615 -2.79 -4.41 8.98
N LEU A 616 -3.74 -4.21 8.07
CA LEU A 616 -5.09 -4.75 8.10
C LEU A 616 -5.25 -5.72 6.94
N THR A 617 -5.62 -6.98 7.20
CA THR A 617 -5.80 -8.00 6.17
C THR A 617 -7.25 -8.45 6.09
N PHE A 618 -7.82 -8.39 4.90
CA PHE A 618 -9.19 -8.72 4.58
C PHE A 618 -9.24 -9.90 3.61
N GLU A 619 -9.92 -10.99 3.97
CA GLU A 619 -10.02 -12.19 3.15
C GLU A 619 -11.47 -12.59 2.85
#